data_AF-A0A946S5M5-F1
#
_entry.id   AF-A0A946S5M5-F1
#
_cell.length_a   1.000
_cell.length_b   1.000
_cell.length_c   1.000
_cell.angle_alpha   90.00
_cell.angle_beta   90.00
_cell.angle_gamma   90.00
#
_symmetry.space_group_name_H-M   'P 1'
#
loop_
_entity.id
_entity.type
_entity.pdbx_description
1 polymer ?
#
loop_
_entity_poly.entity_id
_entity_poly.type
_entity_poly.pdbx_seq_one_letter_code
_entity_poly.pdbx_strand_id
1 'polypeptide(L)'
;EMDQVGMDQKEIEDRKRSDITLDGMIQRHSNPSSSFHFTYDIGGESSKESEYLTKSSRGFRSMAQAVHHAQKSGWNFVNSTIVIDDMITIHYYYMKR
;
A
#
# COMPACT_ATOMS: atom_id res chain seq x y z
N GLU A 1 35.18 -25.24 18.37
CA GLU A 1 35.62 -23.93 17.88
C GLU A 1 36.00 -24.08 16.43
N MET A 2 35.53 -23.19 15.54
CA MET A 2 35.95 -23.13 14.14
C MET A 2 36.54 -21.75 13.92
N ASP A 3 37.85 -21.72 13.67
CA ASP A 3 38.69 -20.52 13.69
C ASP A 3 38.42 -19.60 12.49
N GLN A 4 38.17 -18.32 12.79
CA GLN A 4 38.01 -17.23 11.83
C GLN A 4 39.37 -16.68 11.36
N VAL A 5 40.13 -17.45 10.60
CA VAL A 5 41.38 -16.94 9.99
C VAL A 5 41.36 -17.20 8.50
N GLY A 6 40.89 -16.20 7.73
CA GLY A 6 41.12 -16.19 6.28
C GLY A 6 40.01 -15.64 5.39
N MET A 7 38.96 -14.98 5.90
CA MET A 7 37.97 -14.33 5.03
C MET A 7 38.32 -12.86 4.79
N ASP A 8 38.51 -12.51 3.53
CA ASP A 8 38.77 -11.14 3.07
C ASP A 8 37.56 -10.25 3.40
N GLN A 9 37.80 -8.99 3.81
CA GLN A 9 36.72 -8.06 4.22
C GLN A 9 35.64 -7.88 3.15
N LYS A 10 36.00 -8.05 1.88
CA LYS A 10 35.10 -8.00 0.74
C LYS A 10 34.12 -9.18 0.69
N GLU A 11 34.55 -10.38 1.09
CA GLU A 11 33.68 -11.57 1.15
C GLU A 11 32.69 -11.48 2.32
N ILE A 12 33.07 -10.81 3.41
CA ILE A 12 32.16 -10.53 4.55
C ILE A 12 31.09 -9.51 4.16
N GLU A 13 31.44 -8.48 3.39
CA GLU A 13 30.48 -7.48 2.88
C GLU A 13 29.56 -8.04 1.80
N ASP A 14 30.07 -8.88 0.90
CA ASP A 14 29.27 -9.53 -0.14
C ASP A 14 28.29 -10.55 0.48
N ARG A 15 28.68 -11.29 1.53
CA ARG A 15 27.74 -12.14 2.29
C ARG A 15 26.67 -11.34 3.02
N LYS A 16 27.03 -10.18 3.62
CA LYS A 16 26.03 -9.26 4.19
C LYS A 16 25.05 -8.70 3.14
N ARG A 17 25.47 -8.59 1.87
CA ARG A 17 24.59 -8.19 0.75
C ARG A 17 23.75 -9.34 0.19
N SER A 18 24.23 -10.58 0.28
CA SER A 18 23.62 -11.75 -0.35
C SER A 18 22.78 -12.63 0.57
N ASP A 19 22.60 -12.27 1.84
CA ASP A 19 21.65 -12.97 2.72
C ASP A 19 20.20 -12.51 2.44
N ILE A 20 19.75 -12.72 1.20
CA ILE A 20 18.32 -12.84 0.93
C ILE A 20 17.96 -14.26 1.34
N THR A 21 17.69 -14.46 2.63
CA THR A 21 17.24 -15.76 3.15
C THR A 21 16.00 -16.23 2.39
N LEU A 22 15.83 -17.55 2.24
CA LEU A 22 14.64 -18.13 1.62
C LEU A 22 13.37 -17.61 2.32
N ASP A 23 13.42 -17.42 3.64
CA ASP A 23 12.37 -16.76 4.42
C ASP A 23 12.16 -15.29 4.03
N GLY A 24 13.21 -14.52 3.73
CA GLY A 24 13.11 -13.16 3.21
C GLY A 24 12.52 -13.10 1.80
N MET A 25 12.79 -14.09 0.95
CA MET A 25 12.15 -14.22 -0.37
C MET A 25 10.68 -14.63 -0.23
N ILE A 26 10.37 -15.59 0.64
CA ILE A 26 9.00 -16.01 0.95
C ILE A 26 8.23 -14.86 1.58
N GLN A 27 8.81 -14.04 2.46
CA GLN A 27 8.14 -12.89 3.08
C GLN A 27 7.92 -11.71 2.11
N ARG A 28 8.79 -11.57 1.10
CA ARG A 28 8.61 -10.63 -0.01
C ARG A 28 7.60 -11.13 -1.06
N HIS A 29 7.47 -12.44 -1.23
CA HIS A 29 6.47 -13.06 -2.12
C HIS A 29 5.13 -13.36 -1.42
N SER A 30 5.08 -13.42 -0.10
CA SER A 30 3.86 -13.60 0.70
C SER A 30 3.15 -12.29 1.01
N ASN A 31 3.86 -11.17 0.94
CA ASN A 31 3.24 -9.87 0.79
C ASN A 31 3.18 -9.56 -0.69
N PRO A 32 2.03 -9.70 -1.37
CA PRO A 32 1.85 -8.88 -2.56
C PRO A 32 2.14 -7.46 -2.06
N SER A 33 3.08 -6.77 -2.70
CA SER A 33 3.19 -5.32 -2.59
C SER A 33 1.89 -4.75 -3.13
N SER A 34 0.84 -4.89 -2.33
CA SER A 34 -0.53 -4.53 -2.63
C SER A 34 -0.53 -3.03 -2.54
N SER A 35 -0.25 -2.42 -3.68
CA SER A 35 -0.26 -0.98 -3.83
C SER A 35 -1.73 -0.55 -3.82
N PHE A 36 -2.21 -0.16 -2.65
CA PHE A 36 -3.55 0.37 -2.50
C PHE A 36 -3.59 1.79 -3.05
N HIS A 37 -4.35 1.97 -4.12
CA HIS A 37 -4.55 3.27 -4.74
C HIS A 37 -5.98 3.74 -4.42
N PHE A 38 -6.08 4.85 -3.69
CA PHE A 38 -7.35 5.48 -3.35
C PHE A 38 -7.48 6.79 -4.13
N THR A 39 -8.60 6.98 -4.81
CA THR A 39 -8.91 8.21 -5.55
C THR A 39 -10.36 8.58 -5.28
N TYR A 40 -10.64 9.88 -5.19
CA TYR A 40 -11.98 10.39 -4.96
C TYR A 40 -12.51 10.99 -6.26
N ASP A 41 -13.67 10.52 -6.70
CA ASP A 41 -14.41 11.15 -7.81
C ASP A 41 -15.54 11.99 -7.23
N ILE A 42 -15.35 13.31 -7.23
CA ILE A 42 -16.24 14.30 -6.59
C ILE A 42 -17.04 15.07 -7.66
N GLY A 43 -16.96 14.68 -8.94
CA GLY A 43 -17.72 15.32 -10.02
C GLY A 43 -17.27 16.76 -10.28
N GLY A 44 -16.22 16.93 -11.09
CA GLY A 44 -15.90 18.15 -11.85
C GLY A 44 -15.46 19.42 -11.09
N GLU A 45 -15.86 19.64 -9.84
CA GLU A 45 -15.46 20.83 -9.09
C GLU A 45 -14.16 20.60 -8.31
N SER A 46 -13.07 21.19 -8.79
CA SER A 46 -11.81 21.26 -8.05
C SER A 46 -11.97 22.22 -6.87
N SER A 47 -12.37 21.69 -5.72
CA SER A 47 -12.46 22.41 -4.46
C SER A 47 -11.19 22.17 -3.62
N LYS A 48 -10.92 23.04 -2.64
CA LYS A 48 -9.83 22.81 -1.66
C LYS A 48 -10.00 21.48 -0.91
N GLU A 49 -11.25 21.03 -0.77
CA GLU A 49 -11.61 19.75 -0.15
C GLU A 49 -11.21 18.57 -1.05
N SER A 50 -11.50 18.63 -2.35
CA SER A 50 -11.11 17.55 -3.27
C SER A 50 -9.59 17.40 -3.39
N GLU A 51 -8.85 18.51 -3.33
CA GLU A 51 -7.39 18.49 -3.25
C GLU A 51 -6.90 17.87 -1.93
N TYR A 52 -7.51 18.22 -0.80
CA TYR A 52 -7.17 17.67 0.52
C TYR A 52 -7.40 16.15 0.58
N LEU A 53 -8.55 15.68 0.10
CA LEU A 53 -8.90 14.26 0.05
C LEU A 53 -7.94 13.50 -0.86
N THR A 54 -7.65 14.04 -2.05
CA THR A 54 -6.71 13.43 -3.01
C THR A 54 -5.27 13.39 -2.50
N LYS A 55 -4.81 14.41 -1.76
CA LYS A 55 -3.48 14.38 -1.13
C LYS A 55 -3.42 13.33 -0.02
N SER A 56 -4.46 13.25 0.79
CA SER A 56 -4.54 12.29 1.91
C SER A 56 -4.62 10.85 1.42
N SER A 57 -5.26 10.62 0.27
CA SER A 57 -5.47 9.27 -0.30
C SER A 57 -4.20 8.48 -0.57
N ARG A 58 -3.10 9.19 -0.87
CA ARG A 58 -1.77 8.61 -1.13
C ARG A 58 -1.14 7.94 0.10
N GLY A 59 -1.62 8.27 1.29
CA GLY A 59 -1.07 7.76 2.56
C GLY A 59 -1.80 6.55 3.12
N PHE A 60 -2.94 6.16 2.56
CA PHE A 60 -3.75 5.08 3.13
C PHE A 60 -3.18 3.71 2.76
N ARG A 61 -3.15 2.82 3.74
CA ARG A 61 -2.68 1.43 3.59
C ARG A 61 -3.82 0.41 3.69
N SER A 62 -5.03 0.87 3.96
CA SER A 62 -6.22 0.02 4.02
C SER A 62 -7.49 0.81 3.70
N MET A 63 -8.51 0.10 3.24
CA MET A 63 -9.83 0.69 2.95
C MET A 63 -10.44 1.35 4.19
N ALA A 64 -10.31 0.71 5.36
CA ALA A 64 -10.83 1.23 6.62
C ALA A 64 -10.23 2.61 6.95
N GLN A 65 -8.95 2.82 6.66
CA GLN A 65 -8.31 4.13 6.85
C GLN A 65 -8.91 5.19 5.92
N ALA A 66 -9.11 4.85 4.64
CA ALA A 66 -9.70 5.76 3.65
C ALA A 66 -11.14 6.15 4.02
N VAL A 67 -11.97 5.17 4.39
CA VAL A 67 -13.37 5.40 4.80
C VAL A 67 -13.44 6.24 6.07
N HIS A 68 -12.65 5.90 7.09
CA HIS A 68 -12.63 6.65 8.34
C HIS A 68 -12.17 8.11 8.13
N HIS A 69 -11.21 8.34 7.24
CA HIS A 69 -10.79 9.70 6.89
C HIS A 69 -11.90 10.47 6.17
N ALA A 70 -12.55 9.85 5.18
CA ALA A 70 -13.67 10.46 4.47
C ALA A 70 -14.85 10.81 5.41
N GLN A 71 -15.16 9.96 6.37
CA GLN A 71 -16.18 10.21 7.40
C GLN A 71 -15.87 11.43 8.27
N LYS A 72 -14.59 11.66 8.61
CA LYS A 72 -14.19 12.88 9.33
C LYS A 72 -14.40 14.14 8.51
N SER A 73 -14.37 14.03 7.19
CA SER A 73 -14.70 15.11 6.25
C SER A 73 -16.21 15.22 5.96
N GLY A 74 -17.06 14.47 6.67
CA GLY A 74 -18.51 14.53 6.53
C GLY A 74 -19.09 13.59 5.47
N TRP A 75 -18.27 12.73 4.84
CA TRP A 75 -18.72 11.77 3.84
C TRP A 75 -19.19 10.48 4.50
N ASN A 76 -20.45 10.13 4.29
CA ASN A 76 -21.06 8.92 4.80
C ASN A 76 -21.00 7.80 3.77
N PHE A 77 -20.50 6.64 4.18
CA PHE A 77 -20.50 5.44 3.35
C PHE A 77 -21.95 5.00 3.05
N VAL A 78 -22.26 4.79 1.77
CA VAL A 78 -23.59 4.35 1.31
C VAL A 78 -23.54 2.90 0.86
N ASN A 79 -22.64 2.60 -0.07
CA ASN A 79 -22.53 1.28 -0.68
C ASN A 79 -21.15 1.09 -1.29
N SER A 80 -20.78 -0.16 -1.59
CA SER A 80 -19.61 -0.49 -2.38
C SER A 80 -19.94 -1.47 -3.50
N THR A 81 -19.12 -1.45 -4.54
CA THR A 81 -19.18 -2.42 -5.63
C THR A 81 -17.77 -2.90 -5.92
N ILE A 82 -17.61 -4.21 -6.08
CA ILE A 82 -16.32 -4.82 -6.41
C ILE A 82 -16.41 -5.25 -7.86
N VAL A 83 -15.48 -4.76 -8.67
CA VAL A 83 -15.30 -5.18 -10.05
C VAL A 83 -13.99 -5.95 -10.10
N ILE A 84 -14.06 -7.20 -10.53
CA ILE A 84 -12.89 -8.05 -10.73
C ILE A 84 -12.68 -8.13 -12.24
N ASP A 85 -11.57 -7.55 -12.70
CA ASP A 85 -11.01 -7.79 -14.02
C ASP A 85 -9.85 -8.79 -13.83
N ASP A 86 -9.56 -9.65 -14.80
CA ASP A 86 -8.76 -10.88 -14.65
C ASP A 86 -7.40 -10.70 -13.91
N MET A 87 -6.85 -9.49 -13.89
CA MET A 87 -5.62 -9.14 -13.20
C MET A 87 -5.78 -8.07 -12.09
N ILE A 88 -6.95 -7.44 -11.94
CA ILE A 88 -7.15 -6.29 -11.05
C ILE A 88 -8.52 -6.37 -10.34
N THR A 89 -8.50 -6.33 -9.01
CA THR A 89 -9.69 -6.11 -8.19
C THR A 89 -9.86 -4.62 -7.89
N ILE A 90 -10.94 -4.02 -8.37
CA ILE A 90 -11.28 -2.62 -8.16
C ILE A 90 -12.44 -2.51 -7.17
N HIS A 91 -12.23 -1.76 -6.10
CA HIS A 91 -13.25 -1.48 -5.10
C HIS A 91 -13.80 -0.06 -5.29
N TYR A 92 -15.04 0.05 -5.75
CA TYR A 92 -15.77 1.32 -5.83
C TYR A 92 -16.53 1.56 -4.54
N TYR A 93 -16.38 2.77 -3.97
CA TYR A 93 -17.09 3.19 -2.76
C TYR A 93 -17.98 4.37 -3.10
N TYR A 94 -19.29 4.16 -2.95
CA TYR A 94 -20.27 5.21 -3.04
C TYR A 94 -20.42 5.84 -1.66
N MET A 95 -20.08 7.13 -1.58
CA MET A 95 -20.25 7.95 -0.39
C MET A 95 -21.17 9.11 -0.71
N LYS A 96 -21.99 9.52 0.27
CA LYS A 96 -22.83 10.71 0.19
C LYS A 96 -22.45 11.67 1.31
N ARG A 97 -22.59 12.97 1.06
CA ARG A 97 -22.52 13.97 2.12
C ARG A 97 -23.90 14.18 2.72
#